data_AF-A0A1J5J9S3-F1
#
_entry.id   AF-A0A1J5J9S3-F1
#
_cell.length_a   1.000
_cell.length_b   1.000
_cell.length_c   1.000
_cell.angle_alpha   90.00
_cell.angle_beta   90.00
_cell.angle_gamma   90.00
#
_symmetry.space_group_name_H-M   'P 1'
#
loop_
_entity.id
_entity.type
_entity.pdbx_description
1 polymer ?
#
loop_
_entity_poly.entity_id
_entity_poly.type
_entity_poly.pdbx_seq_one_letter_code
_entity_poly.pdbx_strand_id
1 'polypeptide(L)'
;MARAGKNECVGSHYLTLGLKKSASEQEIKDRYRELAKIYHPDVNYSPDAEEKFKAINEAYNYLISHVGNNGDKPCGDNSEIFNKVQRTNKTTKPDSRYIKDITDKLLKDISKSVKKEVHKNLQKNLQKFMKQNRIDQVIYTAAVKGLKKEMKRRF
;
A
#
# COMPACT_ATOMS: atom_id res chain seq x y z
N MET A 1 -41.19 22.27 17.07
CA MET A 1 -39.77 21.88 17.22
C MET A 1 -39.72 20.56 17.96
N ALA A 2 -39.48 19.43 17.29
CA ALA A 2 -39.48 18.13 17.96
C ALA A 2 -38.47 17.16 17.33
N ARG A 3 -37.56 16.68 18.20
CA ARG A 3 -36.76 15.43 18.13
C ARG A 3 -35.67 15.32 17.06
N ALA A 4 -34.48 15.83 17.39
CA ALA A 4 -33.21 15.28 16.90
C ALA A 4 -32.94 13.93 17.61
N GLY A 5 -33.64 12.89 17.17
CA GLY A 5 -33.41 11.50 17.60
C GLY A 5 -32.23 10.91 16.83
N LYS A 6 -31.32 10.27 17.57
CA LYS A 6 -30.08 9.62 17.11
C LYS A 6 -30.35 8.58 16.01
N ASN A 7 -30.31 8.99 14.75
CA ASN A 7 -30.10 8.09 13.63
C ASN A 7 -28.61 8.07 13.32
N GLU A 8 -27.80 7.48 14.22
CA GLU A 8 -26.41 7.19 13.90
C GLU A 8 -26.41 6.17 12.76
N CYS A 9 -25.90 6.63 11.63
CA CYS A 9 -26.26 6.12 10.32
C CYS A 9 -25.82 4.66 10.17
N VAL A 10 -26.78 3.77 9.89
CA VAL A 10 -26.57 2.42 9.34
C VAL A 10 -25.57 2.46 8.17
N GLY A 11 -25.52 3.57 7.42
CA GLY A 11 -24.56 3.82 6.34
C GLY A 11 -23.09 3.91 6.77
N SER A 12 -22.77 4.22 8.02
CA SER A 12 -21.39 4.32 8.51
C SER A 12 -20.69 2.96 8.51
N HIS A 13 -21.35 1.91 8.99
CA HIS A 13 -20.77 0.57 9.11
C HIS A 13 -20.49 -0.09 7.74
N TYR A 14 -21.37 0.13 6.74
CA TYR A 14 -21.10 -0.31 5.37
C TYR A 14 -19.88 0.42 4.78
N LEU A 15 -19.73 1.72 5.05
CA LEU A 15 -18.58 2.50 4.59
C LEU A 15 -17.28 2.07 5.28
N THR A 16 -17.31 1.74 6.57
CA THR A 16 -16.14 1.22 7.31
C THR A 16 -15.60 -0.08 6.69
N LEU A 17 -16.48 -0.95 6.19
CA LEU A 17 -16.09 -2.17 5.47
C LEU A 17 -15.84 -1.95 3.97
N GLY A 18 -16.08 -0.74 3.45
CA GLY A 18 -15.96 -0.42 2.02
C GLY A 18 -17.02 -1.09 1.14
N LEU A 19 -18.18 -1.39 1.71
CA LEU A 19 -19.30 -2.06 1.07
C LEU A 19 -20.45 -1.11 0.73
N LYS A 20 -21.25 -1.50 -0.26
CA LYS A 20 -22.51 -0.80 -0.56
C LYS A 20 -23.59 -1.24 0.43
N LYS A 21 -24.60 -0.39 0.65
CA LYS A 21 -25.77 -0.70 1.51
C LYS A 21 -26.60 -1.90 1.01
N SER A 22 -26.38 -2.35 -0.22
CA SER A 22 -27.00 -3.51 -0.85
C SER A 22 -26.14 -4.78 -0.74
N ALA A 23 -25.05 -4.75 0.03
CA ALA A 23 -24.12 -5.87 0.13
C ALA A 23 -24.77 -7.07 0.84
N SER A 24 -24.49 -8.27 0.32
CA SER A 24 -24.97 -9.52 0.90
C SER A 24 -24.22 -9.85 2.19
N GLU A 25 -24.83 -10.64 3.08
CA GLU A 25 -24.18 -11.15 4.29
C GLU A 25 -22.87 -11.90 3.97
N GLN A 26 -22.81 -12.57 2.82
CA GLN A 26 -21.60 -13.25 2.34
C GLN A 26 -20.48 -12.24 2.04
N GLU A 27 -20.80 -11.15 1.32
CA GLU A 27 -19.84 -10.10 0.99
C GLU A 27 -19.33 -9.37 2.25
N ILE A 28 -20.19 -9.21 3.25
CA ILE A 28 -19.84 -8.64 4.56
C ILE A 28 -18.84 -9.53 5.29
N LYS A 29 -19.09 -10.86 5.32
CA LYS A 29 -18.17 -11.85 5.92
C LYS A 29 -16.83 -11.92 5.18
N ASP A 30 -16.85 -11.86 3.86
CA ASP A 30 -15.63 -11.95 3.05
C ASP A 30 -14.77 -10.69 3.22
N ARG A 31 -15.37 -9.49 3.18
CA ARG A 31 -14.63 -8.24 3.43
C ARG A 31 -14.07 -8.14 4.84
N TYR A 32 -14.84 -8.57 5.85
CA TYR A 32 -14.33 -8.63 7.21
C TYR A 32 -13.07 -9.50 7.32
N ARG A 33 -13.06 -10.67 6.67
CA ARG A 33 -11.91 -11.59 6.67
C ARG A 33 -10.68 -11.00 5.97
N GLU A 34 -10.87 -10.25 4.89
CA GLU A 34 -9.77 -9.54 4.20
C GLU A 34 -9.17 -8.45 5.09
N LEU A 35 -10.02 -7.60 5.67
CA LEU A 35 -9.60 -6.49 6.50
C LEU A 35 -8.95 -6.97 7.81
N ALA A 36 -9.48 -8.03 8.42
CA ALA A 36 -8.89 -8.66 9.60
C ALA A 36 -7.46 -9.11 9.35
N LYS A 37 -7.14 -9.70 8.19
CA LYS A 37 -5.76 -10.11 7.85
C LYS A 37 -4.79 -8.93 7.70
N ILE A 38 -5.28 -7.76 7.30
CA ILE A 38 -4.46 -6.56 7.04
C ILE A 38 -4.20 -5.78 8.33
N TYR A 39 -5.19 -5.75 9.23
CA TYR A 39 -5.17 -4.98 10.47
C TYR A 39 -5.00 -5.83 11.74
N HIS A 40 -4.70 -7.13 11.61
CA HIS A 40 -4.48 -7.98 12.78
C HIS A 40 -3.24 -7.49 13.56
N PRO A 41 -3.31 -7.39 14.90
CA PRO A 41 -2.22 -6.87 15.72
C PRO A 41 -0.91 -7.68 15.63
N ASP A 42 -0.99 -8.93 15.17
CA ASP A 42 0.17 -9.81 14.95
C ASP A 42 0.95 -9.50 13.65
N VAL A 43 0.31 -8.86 12.66
CA VAL A 43 0.95 -8.54 11.36
C VAL A 43 1.12 -7.04 11.14
N ASN A 44 0.34 -6.20 11.82
CA ASN A 44 0.41 -4.75 11.68
C ASN A 44 0.60 -4.08 13.05
N TYR A 45 1.83 -3.62 13.31
CA TYR A 45 2.24 -2.96 14.55
C TYR A 45 2.02 -1.43 14.56
N SER A 46 1.25 -0.90 13.61
CA SER A 46 0.91 0.53 13.59
C SER A 46 -0.08 0.86 14.70
N PRO A 47 0.08 1.98 15.43
CA PRO A 47 -0.87 2.40 16.47
C PRO A 47 -2.30 2.59 15.93
N ASP A 48 -2.44 2.93 14.64
CA ASP A 48 -3.73 3.13 13.98
C ASP A 48 -4.42 1.81 13.59
N ALA A 49 -3.70 0.68 13.61
CA ALA A 49 -4.23 -0.61 13.21
C ALA A 49 -5.24 -1.15 14.24
N GLU A 50 -4.99 -0.93 15.52
CA GLU A 50 -5.87 -1.35 16.61
C GLU A 50 -7.22 -0.63 16.56
N GLU A 51 -7.19 0.69 16.35
CA GLU A 51 -8.41 1.51 16.26
C GLU A 51 -9.26 1.12 15.05
N LYS A 52 -8.62 0.92 13.89
CA LYS A 52 -9.30 0.45 12.67
C LYS A 52 -9.88 -0.95 12.85
N PHE A 53 -9.15 -1.86 13.49
CA PHE A 53 -9.62 -3.21 13.75
C PHE A 53 -10.86 -3.24 14.65
N LYS A 54 -10.88 -2.42 15.71
CA LYS A 54 -12.06 -2.25 16.58
C LYS A 54 -13.27 -1.75 15.78
N ALA A 55 -13.10 -0.70 14.98
CA ALA A 55 -14.17 -0.16 14.14
C ALA A 55 -14.72 -1.17 13.11
N ILE A 56 -13.84 -1.98 12.50
CA ILE A 56 -14.22 -3.06 11.57
C ILE A 56 -15.04 -4.14 12.29
N ASN A 57 -14.66 -4.49 13.52
CA ASN A 57 -15.34 -5.52 14.30
C ASN A 57 -16.73 -5.07 14.77
N GLU A 58 -16.85 -3.82 15.22
CA GLU A 58 -18.14 -3.21 15.57
C GLU A 58 -19.08 -3.15 14.35
N ALA A 59 -18.56 -2.73 13.20
CA ALA A 59 -19.31 -2.69 11.95
C ALA A 59 -19.81 -4.07 11.52
N TYR A 60 -18.97 -5.09 11.60
CA TYR A 60 -19.35 -6.46 11.26
C TYR A 60 -20.47 -6.98 12.18
N ASN A 61 -20.34 -6.82 13.49
CA ASN A 61 -21.33 -7.28 14.46
C ASN A 61 -22.69 -6.57 14.28
N TYR A 62 -22.66 -5.28 13.99
CA TYR A 62 -23.86 -4.50 13.69
C TYR A 62 -24.54 -4.98 12.40
N LEU A 63 -23.77 -5.20 11.33
CA LEU A 63 -24.31 -5.62 10.05
C LEU A 63 -24.89 -7.04 10.08
N ILE A 64 -24.22 -7.99 10.74
CA ILE A 64 -24.73 -9.36 10.88
C ILE A 64 -26.07 -9.41 11.62
N SER A 65 -26.24 -8.57 12.65
CA SER A 65 -27.48 -8.53 13.42
C SER A 65 -28.65 -7.86 12.68
N HIS A 66 -28.38 -6.98 11.71
CA HIS A 66 -29.39 -6.16 11.03
C HIS A 66 -29.67 -6.56 9.57
N VAL A 67 -28.85 -7.41 8.94
CA VAL A 67 -29.01 -7.86 7.54
C VAL A 67 -29.87 -9.14 7.42
N GLY A 68 -30.17 -9.82 8.53
CA GLY A 68 -30.76 -11.16 8.57
C GLY A 68 -32.27 -11.31 8.41
N ASN A 69 -32.94 -10.61 7.47
CA ASN A 69 -34.37 -10.80 7.19
C ASN A 69 -34.73 -10.97 5.70
N ASN A 70 -33.82 -11.52 4.88
CA ASN A 70 -34.19 -12.07 3.57
C ASN A 70 -33.78 -13.54 3.54
N GLY A 71 -34.80 -14.40 3.55
CA GLY A 71 -34.71 -15.83 3.86
C GLY A 71 -34.11 -16.69 2.75
N ASP A 72 -32.81 -16.55 2.51
CA ASP A 72 -32.05 -17.59 1.83
C ASP A 72 -31.32 -18.41 2.89
N LYS A 73 -31.82 -19.61 3.17
CA LYS A 73 -31.06 -20.63 3.91
C LYS A 73 -29.75 -20.89 3.13
N PRO A 74 -28.56 -20.64 3.69
CA PRO A 74 -27.34 -21.20 3.14
C PRO A 74 -27.15 -22.58 3.76
N CYS A 75 -27.71 -23.61 3.11
CA CYS A 75 -27.22 -24.97 3.34
C CYS A 75 -25.91 -25.14 2.56
N GLY A 76 -24.82 -25.37 3.30
CA GLY A 76 -23.52 -25.72 2.73
C GLY A 76 -22.40 -25.42 3.71
N ASP A 77 -22.03 -26.42 4.51
CA ASP A 77 -20.78 -26.40 5.27
C ASP A 77 -19.61 -26.22 4.29
N ASN A 78 -19.09 -24.99 4.23
CA ASN A 78 -17.92 -24.67 3.43
C ASN A 78 -16.63 -25.22 4.06
N SER A 79 -16.69 -26.12 5.05
CA SER A 79 -15.52 -26.87 5.52
C SER A 79 -14.96 -27.79 4.42
N GLU A 80 -15.80 -28.28 3.49
CA GLU A 80 -15.34 -29.00 2.29
C GLU A 80 -14.90 -28.06 1.17
N ILE A 81 -15.54 -26.90 0.97
CA ILE A 81 -15.05 -25.89 0.02
C ILE A 81 -13.71 -25.33 0.49
N PHE A 82 -13.51 -25.12 1.79
CA PHE A 82 -12.25 -24.65 2.36
C PHE A 82 -11.11 -25.66 2.12
N ASN A 83 -11.38 -26.96 2.28
CA ASN A 83 -10.41 -28.02 2.02
C ASN A 83 -10.23 -28.33 0.52
N LYS A 84 -11.25 -28.12 -0.32
CA LYS A 84 -11.18 -28.28 -1.79
C LYS A 84 -10.50 -27.09 -2.45
N VAL A 85 -10.79 -25.88 -2.00
CA VAL A 85 -10.09 -24.64 -2.38
C VAL A 85 -8.64 -24.70 -1.93
N GLN A 86 -8.29 -25.35 -0.82
CA GLN A 86 -6.87 -25.62 -0.50
C GLN A 86 -6.22 -26.68 -1.41
N ARG A 87 -6.99 -27.58 -2.03
CA ARG A 87 -6.48 -28.59 -2.98
C ARG A 87 -6.43 -28.09 -4.42
N THR A 88 -7.35 -27.21 -4.84
CA THR A 88 -7.38 -26.59 -6.18
C THR A 88 -6.65 -25.26 -6.23
N ASN A 89 -6.62 -24.52 -5.11
CA ASN A 89 -5.60 -23.51 -4.86
C ASN A 89 -4.47 -24.23 -4.14
N LYS A 90 -3.68 -24.98 -4.92
CA LYS A 90 -2.24 -24.75 -4.79
C LYS A 90 -2.10 -23.24 -4.91
N THR A 91 -1.95 -22.55 -3.79
CA THR A 91 -1.23 -21.29 -3.80
C THR A 91 0.13 -21.69 -4.35
N THR A 92 0.27 -21.64 -5.67
CA THR A 92 1.58 -21.39 -6.25
C THR A 92 1.98 -20.12 -5.55
N LYS A 93 2.82 -20.23 -4.50
CA LYS A 93 3.62 -19.10 -4.03
C LYS A 93 4.07 -18.46 -5.34
N PRO A 94 3.62 -17.23 -5.68
CA PRO A 94 4.08 -16.61 -6.90
C PRO A 94 5.59 -16.68 -6.80
N ASP A 95 6.20 -17.37 -7.77
CA ASP A 95 7.57 -17.84 -7.69
C ASP A 95 8.38 -16.67 -7.13
N SER A 96 9.04 -16.83 -5.97
CA SER A 96 9.61 -15.69 -5.21
C SER A 96 10.53 -14.82 -6.08
N ARG A 97 11.04 -15.39 -7.17
CA ARG A 97 11.71 -14.75 -8.30
C ARG A 97 10.86 -13.71 -9.04
N TYR A 98 9.63 -14.01 -9.45
CA TYR A 98 8.79 -13.07 -10.22
C TYR A 98 8.47 -11.79 -9.46
N ILE A 99 8.14 -11.90 -8.17
CA ILE A 99 7.89 -10.71 -7.32
C ILE A 99 9.18 -9.93 -7.09
N LYS A 100 10.32 -10.61 -6.89
CA LYS A 100 11.64 -9.98 -6.78
C LYS A 100 12.04 -9.24 -8.06
N ASP A 101 11.83 -9.85 -9.23
CA ASP A 101 12.18 -9.29 -10.53
C ASP A 101 11.38 -8.00 -10.81
N ILE A 102 10.10 -7.98 -10.45
CA ILE A 102 9.26 -6.78 -10.56
C ILE A 102 9.75 -5.69 -9.61
N THR A 103 10.01 -6.04 -8.34
CA THR A 103 10.49 -5.06 -7.35
C THR A 103 11.86 -4.51 -7.72
N ASP A 104 12.77 -5.34 -8.23
CA ASP A 104 14.13 -4.95 -8.60
C ASP A 104 14.13 -4.06 -9.85
N LYS A 105 13.26 -4.36 -10.82
CA LYS A 105 13.08 -3.51 -12.01
C LYS A 105 12.54 -2.14 -11.62
N LEU A 106 11.53 -2.10 -10.77
CA LEU A 106 10.96 -0.85 -10.27
C LEU A 106 11.97 -0.04 -9.45
N LEU A 107 12.69 -0.69 -8.52
CA LEU A 107 13.76 -0.07 -7.72
C LEU A 107 14.86 0.50 -8.60
N LYS A 108 15.26 -0.22 -9.64
CA LYS A 108 16.29 0.22 -10.58
C LYS A 108 15.84 1.45 -11.37
N ASP A 109 14.58 1.50 -11.79
CA ASP A 109 14.05 2.62 -12.56
C ASP A 109 13.80 3.87 -11.69
N ILE A 110 13.31 3.69 -10.46
CA ILE A 110 13.24 4.77 -9.45
C ILE A 110 14.65 5.30 -9.17
N SER A 111 15.62 4.41 -8.90
CA SER A 111 17.01 4.81 -8.63
C SER A 111 17.62 5.59 -9.79
N LYS A 112 17.40 5.15 -11.03
CA LYS A 112 17.83 5.89 -12.24
C LYS A 112 17.18 7.27 -12.31
N SER A 113 15.87 7.36 -12.07
CA SER A 113 15.13 8.61 -12.13
C SER A 113 15.65 9.62 -11.09
N VAL A 114 15.79 9.19 -9.84
CA VAL A 114 16.35 10.00 -8.75
C VAL A 114 17.78 10.45 -9.06
N LYS A 115 18.66 9.53 -9.50
CA LYS A 115 20.04 9.88 -9.89
C LYS A 115 20.08 10.93 -11.00
N LYS A 116 19.21 10.78 -12.00
CA LYS A 116 19.12 11.73 -13.13
C LYS A 116 18.69 13.12 -12.64
N GLU A 117 17.69 13.17 -11.77
CA GLU A 117 17.16 14.45 -11.27
C GLU A 117 18.13 15.15 -10.31
N VAL A 118 18.76 14.41 -9.41
CA VAL A 118 19.82 14.93 -8.53
C VAL A 118 20.98 15.47 -9.38
N HIS A 119 21.41 14.72 -10.41
CA HIS A 119 22.49 15.18 -11.28
C HIS A 119 22.13 16.47 -12.02
N LYS A 120 20.91 16.56 -12.56
CA LYS A 120 20.41 17.75 -13.25
C LYS A 120 20.34 18.96 -12.32
N ASN A 121 19.85 18.79 -11.10
CA ASN A 121 19.76 19.86 -10.12
C ASN A 121 21.15 20.31 -9.65
N LEU A 122 22.07 19.36 -9.42
CA LEU A 122 23.46 19.67 -9.06
C LEU A 122 24.16 20.44 -10.18
N GLN A 123 23.99 20.03 -11.44
CA GLN A 123 24.56 20.74 -12.59
C GLN A 123 24.03 22.17 -12.70
N LYS A 124 22.71 22.38 -12.55
CA LYS A 124 22.11 23.71 -12.57
C LYS A 124 22.66 24.61 -11.46
N ASN A 125 22.74 24.08 -10.24
CA ASN A 125 23.26 24.82 -9.10
C ASN A 125 24.74 25.19 -9.29
N LEU A 126 25.54 24.25 -9.79
CA LEU A 126 26.95 24.48 -10.10
C LEU A 126 27.10 25.55 -11.19
N GLN A 127 26.33 25.48 -12.27
CA GLN A 127 26.36 26.50 -13.32
C GLN A 127 25.97 27.88 -12.77
N LYS A 128 24.97 27.95 -11.89
CA LYS A 128 24.58 29.20 -11.23
C LYS A 128 25.72 29.75 -10.38
N PHE A 129 26.37 28.91 -9.56
CA PHE A 129 27.52 29.29 -8.73
C PHE A 129 28.71 29.78 -9.57
N MET A 130 29.02 29.07 -10.65
CA MET A 130 30.11 29.42 -11.57
C MET A 130 29.87 30.78 -12.23
N LYS A 131 28.63 31.06 -12.66
CA LYS A 131 28.23 32.38 -13.20
C LYS A 131 28.31 33.48 -12.14
N GLN A 132 27.83 33.21 -10.93
CA GLN A 132 27.83 34.17 -9.82
C GLN A 132 29.25 34.63 -9.47
N ASN A 133 30.20 33.70 -9.46
CA ASN A 133 31.59 33.97 -9.09
C ASN A 133 32.50 34.27 -10.29
N ARG A 134 31.95 34.44 -11.50
CA ARG A 134 32.70 34.69 -12.74
C ARG A 134 33.83 33.66 -12.99
N ILE A 135 33.59 32.39 -12.66
CA ILE A 135 34.57 31.31 -12.83
C ILE A 135 34.45 30.76 -14.25
N ASP A 136 35.56 30.71 -14.98
CA ASP A 136 35.59 30.14 -16.32
C ASP A 136 35.36 28.62 -16.31
N GLN A 137 34.37 28.18 -17.08
CA GLN A 137 33.99 26.77 -17.20
C GLN A 137 35.14 25.89 -17.69
N VAL A 138 36.01 26.42 -18.55
CA VAL A 138 37.17 25.71 -19.13
C VAL A 138 38.22 25.39 -18.05
N ILE A 139 38.52 26.36 -17.17
CA ILE A 139 39.49 26.19 -16.08
C ILE A 139 38.97 25.16 -15.08
N TYR A 140 37.70 25.27 -14.70
CA TYR A 140 37.08 24.31 -13.78
C TYR A 140 37.03 22.90 -14.34
N THR A 141 36.64 22.71 -15.61
CA THR A 141 36.62 21.37 -16.22
C THR A 141 38.02 20.77 -16.35
N ALA A 142 39.04 21.59 -16.64
CA ALA A 142 40.43 21.14 -16.65
C ALA A 142 40.88 20.67 -15.25
N ALA A 143 40.57 21.45 -14.20
CA ALA A 143 40.89 21.11 -12.81
C ALA A 143 40.20 19.80 -12.37
N VAL A 144 38.90 19.67 -12.63
CA VAL A 144 38.13 18.45 -12.29
C VAL A 144 38.66 17.22 -13.04
N LYS A 145 38.99 17.36 -14.33
CA LYS A 145 39.61 16.26 -15.12
C LYS A 145 40.97 15.87 -14.54
N GLY A 146 41.78 16.85 -14.12
CA GLY A 146 43.05 16.64 -13.45
C GLY A 146 42.90 15.83 -12.16
N LEU A 147 42.04 16.29 -11.25
CA LEU A 147 41.74 15.61 -9.98
C LEU A 147 41.25 14.18 -10.21
N LYS A 148 40.33 13.97 -11.17
CA LYS A 148 39.79 12.65 -11.48
C LYS A 148 40.87 11.70 -12.03
N LYS A 149 41.78 12.21 -12.85
CA LYS A 149 42.94 11.46 -13.36
C LYS A 149 43.90 11.09 -12.24
N GLU A 150 44.07 11.97 -11.27
CA GLU A 150 44.96 11.74 -10.13
C GLU A 150 44.36 10.73 -9.14
N MET A 151 43.07 10.85 -8.80
CA MET A 151 42.38 9.86 -7.96
C MET A 151 42.43 8.45 -8.57
N LYS A 152 42.25 8.32 -9.88
CA LYS A 152 42.31 7.01 -10.58
C LYS A 152 43.72 6.39 -10.61
N ARG A 153 44.76 7.17 -10.33
CA ARG A 153 46.14 6.64 -10.21
C ARG A 153 46.47 6.19 -8.79
N ARG A 154 45.72 6.66 -7.79
CA ARG A 154 45.94 6.38 -6.37
C ARG A 154 45.11 5.20 -5.84
N PHE A 155 44.09 4.78 -6.58
CA PHE A 155 43.24 3.61 -6.33
C PHE A 155 43.29 2.69 -7.54
#